data_AF-A0A437KN05-F1
#
_entry.id   AF-A0A437KN05-F1
#
_cell.length_a   1.000
_cell.length_b   1.000
_cell.length_c   1.000
_cell.angle_alpha   90.00
_cell.angle_beta   90.00
_cell.angle_gamma   90.00
#
_symmetry.space_group_name_H-M   'P 1'
#
loop_
_entity.id
_entity.type
_entity.pdbx_description
1 polymer ?
#
loop_
_entity_poly.entity_id
_entity_poly.type
_entity_poly.pdbx_seq_one_letter_code
_entity_poly.pdbx_strand_id
1 'polypeptide(L)'
;MEKIIERKKQSWDGMFYSIQRIDLLIVSFCGAGIYVCLETIKFLNEKKMPCDYLIKIAGGIFLLGIILNFLSQHFGFKSNQQDYLMCESLIDANNKNLKKCKRKLLKEEANQYDICSEKYSKLTNILNYFSMGAMFLGLILLLIYFSITF
;
A
#
# COMPACT_ATOMS: atom_id res chain seq x y z
N MET A 1 14.36 23.96 -19.97
CA MET A 1 13.20 23.05 -19.91
C MET A 1 13.64 21.63 -19.58
N GLU A 2 14.68 21.09 -20.23
CA GLU A 2 15.25 19.74 -19.95
C GLU A 2 15.63 19.52 -18.47
N LYS A 3 16.38 20.45 -17.85
CA LYS A 3 16.75 20.36 -16.42
C LYS A 3 15.55 20.26 -15.47
N ILE A 4 14.40 20.84 -15.83
CA ILE A 4 13.18 20.79 -15.00
C ILE A 4 12.50 19.42 -15.16
N ILE A 5 12.44 18.90 -16.39
CA ILE A 5 11.91 17.56 -16.67
C ILE A 5 12.73 16.48 -15.96
N GLU A 6 14.06 16.60 -16.01
CA GLU A 6 14.98 15.68 -15.34
C GLU A 6 14.79 15.69 -13.81
N ARG A 7 14.72 16.89 -13.20
CA ARG A 7 14.43 17.03 -11.76
C ARG A 7 13.08 16.41 -11.39
N LYS A 8 12.03 16.64 -12.18
CA LYS A 8 10.71 16.03 -11.94
C LYS A 8 10.80 14.51 -11.94
N LYS A 9 11.51 13.93 -12.91
CA LYS A 9 11.71 12.47 -13.00
C LYS A 9 12.45 11.94 -11.78
N GLN A 10 13.57 12.56 -11.40
CA GLN A 10 14.34 12.17 -10.22
C GLN A 10 13.50 12.23 -8.93
N SER A 11 12.71 13.29 -8.74
CA SER A 11 11.81 13.39 -7.59
C SER A 11 10.73 12.30 -7.58
N TRP A 12 10.21 11.94 -8.76
CA TRP A 12 9.22 10.87 -8.89
C TRP A 12 9.81 9.51 -8.54
N ASP A 13 10.98 9.19 -9.09
CA ASP A 13 11.69 7.94 -8.81
C ASP A 13 12.05 7.83 -7.31
N GLY A 14 12.51 8.93 -6.71
CA GLY A 14 12.80 9.00 -5.27
C GLY A 14 11.56 8.81 -4.39
N MET A 15 10.41 9.36 -4.80
CA MET A 15 9.14 9.19 -4.10
C MET A 15 8.69 7.72 -4.15
N PHE A 16 8.70 7.11 -5.33
CA PHE A 16 8.32 5.71 -5.52
C PHE A 16 9.20 4.76 -4.72
N TYR A 17 10.52 5.00 -4.74
CA TYR A 17 11.48 4.26 -3.94
C TYR A 17 11.21 4.34 -2.44
N SER A 18 10.85 5.54 -1.95
CA SER A 18 10.54 5.76 -0.54
C SER A 18 9.28 5.00 -0.11
N ILE A 19 8.25 4.98 -0.97
CA ILE A 19 7.01 4.21 -0.71
C ILE A 19 7.32 2.72 -0.59
N GLN A 20 8.09 2.15 -1.51
CA GLN A 20 8.47 0.73 -1.46
C GLN A 20 9.22 0.36 -0.16
N ARG A 21 10.10 1.24 0.31
CA ARG A 21 10.80 1.02 1.58
C ARG A 21 9.85 1.03 2.77
N ILE A 22 8.87 1.93 2.78
CA ILE A 22 7.86 2.00 3.84
C ILE A 22 7.03 0.71 3.85
N ASP A 23 6.61 0.22 2.68
CA ASP A 23 5.86 -1.04 2.57
C ASP A 23 6.65 -2.22 3.15
N LEU A 24 7.94 -2.30 2.80
CA LEU A 24 8.82 -3.34 3.34
C LEU A 24 8.98 -3.25 4.86
N LEU A 25 9.08 -2.03 5.40
CA LEU A 25 9.15 -1.81 6.85
C LEU A 25 7.85 -2.25 7.54
N ILE A 26 6.69 -1.93 6.96
CA ILE A 26 5.39 -2.33 7.51
C ILE A 26 5.29 -3.86 7.61
N VAL A 27 5.59 -4.57 6.52
CA VAL A 27 5.53 -6.04 6.53
C VAL A 27 6.55 -6.63 7.51
N SER A 28 7.76 -6.06 7.58
CA SER A 28 8.81 -6.55 8.47
C SER A 28 8.46 -6.38 9.94
N PHE A 29 8.04 -5.17 10.35
CA PHE A 29 7.68 -4.89 11.74
C PHE A 29 6.40 -5.60 12.17
N CYS A 30 5.37 -5.62 11.32
CA CYS A 30 4.16 -6.36 11.62
C CYS A 30 4.42 -7.87 11.70
N GLY A 31 5.25 -8.42 10.80
CA GLY A 31 5.64 -9.84 10.84
C GLY A 31 6.38 -10.21 12.12
N ALA A 32 7.37 -9.40 12.50
CA ALA A 32 8.08 -9.56 13.78
C ALA A 32 7.14 -9.42 14.98
N GLY A 33 6.23 -8.43 14.96
CA GLY A 33 5.23 -8.22 16.00
C GLY A 33 4.28 -9.41 16.16
N ILE A 34 3.76 -9.96 15.07
CA ILE A 34 2.92 -11.17 15.08
C ILE A 34 3.69 -12.35 15.70
N TYR A 35 4.94 -12.55 15.29
CA TYR A 35 5.77 -13.62 15.83
C TYR A 35 5.93 -13.49 17.36
N VAL A 36 6.26 -12.29 17.85
CA VAL A 36 6.37 -12.02 19.29
C VAL A 36 5.04 -12.28 20.01
N CYS A 37 3.92 -11.83 19.44
CA CYS A 37 2.59 -12.10 20.02
C CYS A 37 2.30 -13.60 20.11
N LEU A 38 2.56 -14.37 19.05
CA LEU A 38 2.33 -15.81 19.02
C LEU A 38 3.21 -16.57 20.01
N GLU A 39 4.50 -16.25 20.08
CA GLU A 39 5.42 -16.91 21.01
C GLU A 39 5.08 -16.56 22.47
N THR A 40 4.64 -15.33 22.73
CA THR A 40 4.16 -14.91 24.05
C THR A 40 2.89 -15.67 24.46
N ILE A 41 1.91 -15.79 23.55
CA ILE A 41 0.68 -16.57 23.80
C ILE A 41 1.02 -18.04 24.08
N LYS A 42 1.93 -18.63 23.30
CA LYS A 42 2.41 -20.00 23.50
C LYS A 42 3.06 -20.17 24.87
N PHE A 43 3.97 -19.27 25.25
CA PHE A 43 4.62 -19.28 26.55
C PHE A 43 3.62 -19.23 27.72
N LEU A 44 2.64 -18.32 27.66
CA LEU A 44 1.61 -18.18 28.70
C LEU A 44 0.77 -19.46 28.82
N ASN A 45 0.40 -20.06 27.68
CA ASN A 45 -0.33 -21.32 27.67
C ASN A 45 0.48 -22.48 28.29
N GLU A 46 1.77 -22.60 27.97
CA GLU A 46 2.65 -23.61 28.55
C GLU A 46 2.80 -23.44 30.08
N LYS A 47 2.83 -22.18 30.54
CA LYS A 47 2.89 -21.84 31.97
C LYS A 47 1.53 -21.85 32.68
N LYS A 48 0.44 -22.17 31.96
CA LYS A 48 -0.94 -22.10 32.46
C LYS A 48 -1.30 -20.74 33.07
N MET A 49 -0.69 -19.67 32.57
CA MET A 49 -1.00 -18.29 32.94
C MET A 49 -2.18 -17.78 32.11
N PRO A 50 -3.02 -16.90 32.66
CA PRO A 50 -4.12 -16.32 31.89
C PRO A 50 -3.56 -15.49 30.73
N CYS A 51 -4.01 -15.80 29.51
CA CYS A 51 -3.66 -15.01 28.33
C CYS A 51 -4.57 -13.80 28.27
N ASP A 52 -4.01 -12.61 28.43
CA ASP A 52 -4.72 -11.35 28.26
C ASP A 52 -5.24 -11.22 26.81
N TYR A 53 -6.38 -10.57 26.64
CA TYR A 53 -6.91 -10.21 25.33
C TYR A 53 -6.03 -9.17 24.63
N LEU A 54 -5.27 -8.36 25.38
CA LEU A 54 -4.48 -7.27 24.84
C LEU A 54 -3.39 -7.75 23.85
N ILE A 55 -2.70 -8.87 24.16
CA ILE A 55 -1.69 -9.45 23.25
C ILE A 55 -2.33 -10.02 21.97
N LYS A 56 -3.54 -10.59 22.07
CA LYS A 56 -4.28 -11.10 20.91
C LYS A 56 -4.75 -9.97 20.01
N ILE A 57 -5.22 -8.86 20.60
CA ILE A 57 -5.62 -7.65 19.88
C ILE A 57 -4.40 -7.05 19.17
N ALA A 58 -3.25 -6.94 19.85
CA ALA A 58 -2.01 -6.45 19.23
C ALA A 58 -1.60 -7.30 18.01
N GLY A 59 -1.62 -8.63 18.15
CA GLY A 59 -1.36 -9.55 17.03
C GLY A 59 -2.36 -9.37 15.87
N GLY A 60 -3.64 -9.20 16.17
CA GLY A 60 -4.68 -8.94 15.17
C GLY A 60 -4.49 -7.60 14.43
N ILE A 61 -4.06 -6.56 15.13
CA ILE A 61 -3.78 -5.24 14.53
C ILE A 61 -2.56 -5.31 13.60
N PHE A 62 -1.50 -6.03 13.97
CA PHE A 62 -0.37 -6.25 13.06
C PHE A 62 -0.80 -7.01 11.80
N LEU A 63 -1.64 -8.04 11.94
CA LEU A 63 -2.17 -8.77 10.80
C LEU A 63 -3.01 -7.86 9.89
N LEU A 64 -3.85 -7.02 10.47
CA LEU A 64 -4.61 -6.00 9.72
C LEU A 64 -3.67 -5.05 8.96
N GLY A 65 -2.56 -4.63 9.59
CA GLY A 65 -1.53 -3.82 8.94
C GLY A 65 -0.95 -4.48 7.68
N ILE A 66 -0.62 -5.77 7.75
CA ILE A 66 -0.13 -6.54 6.59
C ILE A 66 -1.20 -6.63 5.49
N ILE A 67 -2.44 -6.95 5.85
CA ILE A 67 -3.54 -7.08 4.89
C ILE A 67 -3.78 -5.75 4.16
N LEU A 68 -3.84 -4.63 4.89
CA LEU A 68 -4.03 -3.31 4.31
C LEU A 68 -2.86 -2.92 3.40
N ASN A 69 -1.62 -3.24 3.80
CA ASN A 69 -0.45 -2.99 2.96
C ASN A 69 -0.49 -3.80 1.65
N PHE A 70 -0.87 -5.07 1.72
CA PHE A 70 -1.06 -5.92 0.53
C PHE A 70 -2.14 -5.37 -0.41
N LEU A 71 -3.30 -4.97 0.13
CA LEU A 71 -4.37 -4.36 -0.66
C LEU A 71 -3.91 -3.07 -1.33
N SER A 72 -3.15 -2.24 -0.61
CA SER A 72 -2.56 -1.02 -1.17
C SER A 72 -1.67 -1.31 -2.38
N GLN A 73 -0.75 -2.28 -2.27
CA GLN A 73 0.11 -2.69 -3.38
C GLN A 73 -0.71 -3.23 -4.58
N HIS A 74 -1.79 -3.96 -4.32
CA HIS A 74 -2.69 -4.45 -5.36
C HIS A 74 -3.38 -3.30 -6.12
N PHE A 75 -3.87 -2.28 -5.40
CA PHE A 75 -4.45 -1.09 -6.04
C PHE A 75 -3.40 -0.24 -6.76
N GLY A 76 -2.18 -0.16 -6.24
CA GLY A 76 -1.06 0.47 -6.94
C GLY A 76 -0.76 -0.21 -8.28
N PHE A 77 -0.77 -1.55 -8.31
CA PHE A 77 -0.66 -2.31 -9.55
C PHE A 77 -1.81 -2.00 -10.53
N LYS A 78 -3.05 -1.95 -10.03
CA LYS A 78 -4.21 -1.59 -10.86
C LYS A 78 -4.13 -0.18 -11.42
N SER A 79 -3.66 0.80 -10.64
CA SER A 79 -3.41 2.17 -11.12
C SER A 79 -2.43 2.18 -12.29
N ASN A 80 -1.28 1.52 -12.13
CA ASN A 80 -0.27 1.42 -13.19
C ASN A 80 -0.80 0.71 -14.44
N GLN A 81 -1.65 -0.31 -14.27
CA GLN A 81 -2.31 -0.98 -15.39
C GLN A 81 -3.23 -0.03 -16.16
N GLN A 82 -3.99 0.82 -15.46
CA GLN A 82 -4.84 1.82 -16.11
C GLN A 82 -4.02 2.91 -16.82
N ASP A 83 -2.92 3.38 -16.21
CA ASP A 83 -2.00 4.33 -16.86
C ASP A 83 -1.39 3.77 -18.14
N TYR A 84 -1.03 2.47 -18.14
CA TYR A 84 -0.55 1.78 -19.34
C TYR A 84 -1.61 1.79 -20.45
N LEU A 85 -2.86 1.42 -20.13
CA LEU A 85 -3.97 1.42 -21.10
C LEU A 85 -4.29 2.82 -21.61
N MET A 86 -4.24 3.84 -20.74
CA MET A 86 -4.38 5.23 -21.14
C MET A 86 -3.31 5.63 -22.18
N CYS A 87 -2.04 5.28 -21.93
CA CYS A 87 -0.94 5.60 -22.84
C CYS A 87 -1.13 4.89 -24.20
N GLU A 88 -1.54 3.63 -24.18
CA GLU A 88 -1.84 2.86 -25.39
C GLU A 88 -2.96 3.51 -26.21
N SER A 89 -4.09 3.86 -25.58
CA SER A 89 -5.20 4.56 -26.24
C SER A 89 -4.78 5.93 -26.83
N LEU A 90 -3.92 6.68 -26.14
CA LEU A 90 -3.40 7.96 -26.63
C LEU A 90 -2.44 7.80 -27.82
N ILE A 91 -1.60 6.77 -27.81
CA ILE A 91 -0.71 6.44 -28.93
C ILE A 91 -1.56 6.09 -30.16
N ASP A 92 -2.56 5.23 -30.01
CA ASP A 92 -3.47 4.85 -31.08
C ASP A 92 -4.30 6.02 -31.61
N ALA A 93 -4.76 6.91 -30.72
CA ALA A 93 -5.49 8.11 -31.11
C ALA A 93 -4.66 9.08 -31.96
N ASN A 94 -3.34 9.10 -31.77
CA ASN A 94 -2.42 9.95 -32.53
C ASN A 94 -2.01 9.37 -33.89
N ASN A 95 -2.40 8.14 -34.20
CA ASN A 95 -2.13 7.53 -35.49
C ASN A 95 -2.86 8.29 -36.61
N LYS A 96 -2.08 8.89 -37.53
CA LYS A 96 -2.55 9.75 -38.62
C LYS A 96 -3.44 9.03 -39.63
N ASN A 97 -3.42 7.70 -39.65
CA ASN A 97 -4.24 6.88 -40.55
C ASN A 97 -5.66 6.61 -40.01
N LEU A 98 -5.95 6.95 -38.76
CA LEU A 98 -7.29 6.76 -38.18
C LEU A 98 -8.31 7.82 -38.64
N LYS A 99 -9.55 7.39 -38.88
CA LYS A 99 -10.71 8.27 -39.07
C LYS A 99 -10.93 9.14 -37.82
N LYS A 100 -11.35 10.40 -38.03
CA LYS A 100 -11.62 11.39 -36.95
C LYS A 100 -12.58 10.87 -35.88
N CYS A 101 -13.60 10.10 -36.26
CA CYS A 101 -14.55 9.49 -35.33
C CYS A 101 -13.86 8.51 -34.37
N LYS A 102 -13.05 7.58 -34.89
CA LYS A 102 -12.32 6.59 -34.08
C LYS A 102 -11.29 7.23 -33.15
N ARG A 103 -10.65 8.33 -33.58
CA ARG A 103 -9.75 9.11 -32.69
C ARG A 103 -10.47 9.74 -31.49
N LYS A 104 -11.74 10.16 -31.64
CA LYS A 104 -12.52 10.71 -30.51
C LYS A 104 -12.81 9.63 -29.48
N LEU A 105 -13.26 8.45 -29.94
CA LEU A 105 -13.55 7.31 -29.06
C LEU A 105 -12.32 6.90 -28.23
N LEU A 106 -11.16 6.77 -28.87
CA LEU A 106 -9.91 6.43 -28.16
C LEU A 106 -9.49 7.48 -27.13
N LYS A 107 -9.77 8.76 -27.37
CA LYS A 107 -9.53 9.82 -26.39
C LYS A 107 -10.51 9.77 -25.22
N GLU A 108 -11.77 9.41 -25.48
CA GLU A 108 -12.76 9.18 -24.42
C GLU A 108 -12.38 7.97 -23.56
N GLU A 109 -11.91 6.87 -24.16
CA GLU A 109 -11.37 5.71 -23.44
C GLU A 109 -10.16 6.08 -22.59
N ALA A 110 -9.20 6.83 -23.15
CA ALA A 110 -8.04 7.33 -22.39
C ALA A 110 -8.47 8.15 -21.15
N ASN A 111 -9.49 9.01 -21.28
CA ASN A 111 -10.02 9.76 -20.14
C ASN A 111 -10.66 8.84 -19.08
N GLN A 112 -11.31 7.73 -19.49
CA GLN A 112 -11.85 6.77 -18.53
C GLN A 112 -10.73 6.07 -17.75
N TYR A 113 -9.67 5.67 -18.45
CA TYR A 113 -8.50 5.07 -17.82
C TYR A 113 -7.81 6.02 -16.84
N ASP A 114 -7.67 7.30 -17.20
CA ASP A 114 -7.13 8.35 -16.32
C ASP A 114 -7.95 8.48 -15.01
N ILE A 115 -9.28 8.57 -15.12
CA ILE A 115 -10.18 8.64 -13.96
C ILE A 115 -10.06 7.40 -13.07
N CYS A 116 -9.95 6.21 -13.67
CA CYS A 116 -9.78 4.96 -12.92
C CYS A 116 -8.43 4.90 -12.22
N SER A 117 -7.36 5.31 -12.89
CA SER A 117 -6.02 5.40 -12.32
C SER A 117 -6.00 6.32 -11.11
N GLU A 118 -6.58 7.53 -11.21
CA GLU A 118 -6.66 8.45 -10.08
C GLU A 118 -7.38 7.85 -8.86
N LYS A 119 -8.48 7.11 -9.09
CA LYS A 119 -9.24 6.46 -8.02
C LYS A 119 -8.39 5.41 -7.30
N TYR A 120 -7.69 4.55 -8.05
CA TYR A 120 -6.83 3.52 -7.48
C TYR A 120 -5.62 4.14 -6.76
N SER A 121 -5.03 5.20 -7.30
CA SER A 121 -3.95 5.95 -6.66
C SER A 121 -4.38 6.57 -5.32
N LYS A 122 -5.56 7.21 -5.27
CA LYS A 122 -6.13 7.72 -4.01
C LYS A 122 -6.36 6.62 -2.99
N LEU A 123 -6.91 5.48 -3.42
CA LEU A 123 -7.15 4.34 -2.53
C LEU A 123 -5.85 3.75 -1.98
N THR A 124 -4.82 3.63 -2.82
CA THR A 124 -3.47 3.20 -2.44
C THR A 124 -2.90 4.10 -1.34
N ASN A 125 -2.96 5.42 -1.51
CA ASN A 125 -2.48 6.36 -0.50
C ASN A 125 -3.22 6.23 0.83
N ILE A 126 -4.55 6.11 0.79
CA ILE A 126 -5.38 5.93 1.99
C ILE A 126 -5.00 4.63 2.72
N LEU A 127 -4.92 3.51 2.00
CA LEU A 127 -4.58 2.21 2.59
C LEU A 127 -3.15 2.19 3.15
N ASN A 128 -2.19 2.85 2.50
CA ASN A 128 -0.84 3.01 3.03
C ASN A 128 -0.84 3.72 4.39
N TYR A 129 -1.54 4.85 4.51
CA TYR A 129 -1.67 5.54 5.79
C TYR A 129 -2.33 4.68 6.87
N PHE A 130 -3.40 3.96 6.53
CA PHE A 130 -4.05 3.07 7.49
C PHE A 130 -3.14 1.89 7.91
N SER A 131 -2.40 1.29 6.97
CA SER A 131 -1.47 0.20 7.27
C SER A 131 -0.33 0.65 8.18
N MET A 132 0.21 1.85 7.95
CA MET A 132 1.21 2.47 8.81
C MET A 132 0.64 2.77 10.21
N GLY A 133 -0.57 3.34 10.29
CA GLY A 133 -1.24 3.58 11.56
C GLY A 133 -1.48 2.29 12.36
N ALA A 134 -1.92 1.23 11.68
CA ALA A 134 -2.10 -0.09 12.29
C ALA A 134 -0.77 -0.66 12.83
N MET A 135 0.33 -0.57 12.06
CA MET A 135 1.66 -0.98 12.53
C MET A 135 2.07 -0.26 13.82
N PHE A 136 1.96 1.08 13.85
CA PHE A 136 2.30 1.86 15.05
C PHE A 136 1.40 1.52 16.24
N LEU A 137 0.10 1.38 16.02
CA LEU A 137 -0.85 1.02 17.07
C LEU A 137 -0.54 -0.38 17.64
N GLY A 138 -0.21 -1.35 16.78
CA GLY A 138 0.22 -2.68 17.20
C GLY A 138 1.47 -2.64 18.08
N LEU A 139 2.48 -1.84 17.71
CA LEU A 139 3.70 -1.65 18.49
C LEU A 139 3.40 -1.02 19.86
N ILE A 140 2.56 0.01 19.91
CA ILE A 140 2.18 0.67 21.16
C ILE A 140 1.45 -0.31 22.09
N LEU A 141 0.48 -1.07 21.58
CA LEU A 141 -0.23 -2.06 22.39
C LEU A 141 0.71 -3.14 22.91
N LEU A 142 1.64 -3.62 22.08
CA LEU A 142 2.63 -4.60 22.49
C LEU A 142 3.53 -4.07 23.61
N LEU A 143 3.97 -2.81 23.51
CA LEU A 143 4.77 -2.17 24.56
C LEU A 143 3.98 -2.01 25.87
N ILE A 144 2.72 -1.56 25.79
CA ILE A 144 1.84 -1.44 26.95
C ILE A 144 1.64 -2.82 27.60
N TYR A 145 1.42 -3.87 26.81
CA TYR A 145 1.26 -5.24 27.31
C TYR A 145 2.47 -5.67 28.16
N PHE A 146 3.67 -5.53 27.59
CA PHE A 146 4.89 -5.93 28.28
C PHE A 146 5.15 -5.09 29.52
N SER A 147 4.83 -3.79 29.49
CA SER A 147 5.05 -2.88 30.63
C SER A 147 4.10 -3.12 31.81
N ILE A 148 2.91 -3.71 31.56
CA ILE A 148 1.94 -4.05 32.61
C ILE A 148 2.19 -5.46 33.15
N THR A 149 2.60 -6.39 32.27
CA THR A 149 2.71 -7.81 32.60
C THR A 149 4.06 -8.15 33.24
N PHE A 150 5.13 -7.43 32.88
CA PHE A 150 6.51 -7.63 33.35
C PHE A 150 7.06 -6.36 33.97
#